data_AF-A0A821J0V0-F1
#
_entry.id   AF-A0A821J0V0-F1
#
_cell.length_a   1.000
_cell.length_b   1.000
_cell.length_c   1.000
_cell.angle_alpha   90.00
_cell.angle_beta   90.00
_cell.angle_gamma   90.00
#
_symmetry.space_group_name_H-M   'P 1'
#
loop_
_entity.id
_entity.type
_entity.pdbx_description
1 polymer ?
#
loop_
_entity_poly.entity_id
_entity_poly.type
_entity_poly.pdbx_seq_one_letter_code
_entity_poly.pdbx_strand_id
1 'polypeptide(L)' 'MMLTGNICLSALMCGCCMLAMCLTTFKNDLYQIQFQDSLCIFRAYITYVSGALFINSFLLTAIRQYFTVIYR' A
#
# COMPACT_ATOMS: atom_id res chain seq x y z
N MET A 1 20.18 3.37 -4.33
CA MET A 1 19.75 4.04 -3.09
C MET A 1 18.38 4.69 -3.22
N MET A 2 18.11 5.53 -4.23
CA MET A 2 16.78 6.16 -4.40
C MET A 2 15.62 5.15 -4.57
N LEU A 3 15.84 4.04 -5.30
CA LEU A 3 14.85 2.99 -5.50
C LEU A 3 14.47 2.27 -4.19
N THR A 4 15.46 1.93 -3.37
CA THR A 4 15.28 1.29 -2.06
C THR A 4 14.50 2.20 -1.10
N GLY A 5 14.81 3.50 -1.10
CA GLY A 5 14.05 4.49 -0.33
C GLY A 5 12.58 4.56 -0.76
N ASN A 6 12.31 4.48 -2.07
CA ASN A 6 10.94 4.48 -2.60
C ASN A 6 10.15 3.21 -2.21
N ILE A 7 10.81 2.05 -2.16
CA ILE A 7 10.22 0.81 -1.65
C ILE A 7 9.88 0.94 -0.17
N CYS A 8 10.80 1.42 0.66
CA CYS A 8 10.55 1.59 2.10
C CYS A 8 9.41 2.59 2.37
N LEU A 9 9.37 3.70 1.64
CA LEU A 9 8.31 4.71 1.78
C LEU A 9 6.94 4.16 1.32
N SER A 10 6.89 3.46 0.18
CA SER A 10 5.66 2.83 -0.29
C SER A 10 5.20 1.69 0.63
N ALA A 11 6.13 0.94 1.24
CA ALA A 11 5.84 -0.07 2.25
C ALA A 11 5.18 0.55 3.48
N LEU A 12 5.76 1.64 3.99
CA LEU A 12 5.26 2.35 5.16
C LEU A 12 3.85 2.90 4.87
N MET A 13 3.66 3.56 3.72
CA MET A 13 2.36 4.08 3.32
C MET A 13 1.30 2.98 3.19
N CYS A 14 1.62 1.89 2.48
CA CYS A 14 0.72 0.75 2.32
C CYS A 14 0.33 0.14 3.67
N GLY A 15 1.31 -0.08 4.55
CA GLY A 15 1.10 -0.59 5.91
C GLY A 15 0.21 0.30 6.75
N CYS A 16 0.44 1.62 6.75
CA CYS A 16 -0.41 2.58 7.47
C CYS A 16 -1.86 2.58 6.95
N CYS A 17 -2.07 2.48 5.63
CA CYS A 17 -3.41 2.46 5.04
C CYS A 17 -4.16 1.17 5.37
N MET A 18 -3.47 0.03 5.29
CA MET A 18 -4.00 -1.28 5.69
C MET A 18 -4.38 -1.30 7.17
N LEU A 19 -3.50 -0.82 8.06
CA LEU A 19 -3.77 -0.73 9.49
C LEU A 19 -4.97 0.16 9.79
N ALA A 20 -5.07 1.32 9.13
CA ALA A 20 -6.20 2.22 9.28
C ALA A 20 -7.52 1.55 8.86
N MET A 21 -7.54 0.83 7.73
CA MET A 21 -8.70 0.04 7.31
C MET A 21 -9.06 -1.02 8.35
N CYS A 22 -8.11 -1.87 8.76
CA CYS A 22 -8.33 -2.92 9.75
C CYS A 22 -8.87 -2.39 11.07
N LEU A 23 -8.31 -1.30 11.60
CA LEU A 23 -8.81 -0.68 12.85
C LEU A 23 -10.24 -0.18 12.70
N THR A 24 -10.58 0.38 11.54
CA THR A 24 -11.92 0.92 11.30
C THR A 24 -12.95 -0.18 11.09
N THR A 25 -12.60 -1.24 10.38
CA THR A 25 -13.42 -2.45 10.24
C THR A 25 -13.61 -3.11 11.60
N PHE A 26 -12.53 -3.31 12.35
CA PHE A 26 -12.59 -3.90 13.70
C PHE A 26 -13.49 -3.10 14.64
N LYS A 27 -13.38 -1.77 14.62
CA LYS A 27 -14.27 -0.90 15.41
C LYS A 27 -15.72 -1.06 14.96
N ASN A 28 -16.00 -1.05 13.67
CA ASN A 28 -17.37 -1.18 13.17
C ASN A 28 -17.97 -2.55 13.51
N ASP A 29 -17.18 -3.62 13.39
CA ASP A 29 -17.57 -4.99 13.75
C ASP A 29 -17.85 -5.13 15.25
N LEU A 30 -16.98 -4.58 16.09
CA LEU A 30 -17.09 -4.65 17.56
C LEU A 30 -18.37 -3.97 18.07
N TYR A 31 -18.75 -2.84 17.47
CA TYR A 31 -19.92 -2.07 17.89
C TYR A 31 -21.17 -2.35 17.02
N GLN A 32 -21.10 -3.27 16.06
CA GLN A 32 -22.16 -3.58 15.08
C GLN A 32 -22.77 -2.33 14.41
N ILE A 33 -21.95 -1.30 14.19
CA ILE A 33 -22.41 -0.04 13.62
C ILE A 33 -22.39 -0.17 12.10
N GLN A 34 -23.56 -0.31 11.48
CA GLN A 34 -23.70 -0.08 10.03
C GLN A 34 -23.58 1.42 9.75
N PHE A 35 -22.34 1.89 9.61
CA PHE A 35 -22.05 3.27 9.27
C PHE A 35 -21.99 3.42 7.75
N GLN A 36 -22.82 4.30 7.16
CA GLN A 36 -22.58 4.81 5.80
C GLN A 36 -21.38 5.76 5.86
N ASP A 37 -20.18 5.19 5.98
CA ASP A 37 -18.96 5.98 6.06
C ASP A 37 -18.57 6.42 4.65
N SER A 38 -18.79 7.69 4.33
CA SER A 38 -18.34 8.29 3.06
C SER A 38 -16.82 8.17 2.89
N LEU A 39 -16.08 8.03 4.00
CA LEU A 39 -14.64 7.82 3.99
C LEU A 39 -14.25 6.36 3.70
N CYS A 40 -15.18 5.40 3.72
CA CYS A 40 -14.89 4.00 3.40
C CYS A 40 -14.38 3.85 1.96
N ILE A 41 -15.07 4.46 0.99
CA ILE A 41 -14.67 4.44 -0.42
C ILE A 41 -13.30 5.14 -0.60
N PHE A 42 -13.09 6.26 0.09
CA PHE A 42 -11.83 6.99 0.06
C PHE A 42 -10.67 6.16 0.64
N ARG A 43 -10.87 5.51 1.79
CA ARG A 43 -9.87 4.63 2.40
C ARG A 43 -9.57 3.41 1.55
N ALA A 44 -10.60 2.80 0.94
CA ALA A 44 -10.43 1.71 -0.01
C ALA A 44 -9.59 2.15 -1.22
N TYR A 45 -9.87 3.31 -1.79
CA TYR A 45 -9.11 3.87 -2.90
C TYR A 45 -7.65 4.11 -2.53
N ILE A 46 -7.37 4.76 -1.39
CA ILE A 46 -6.00 4.99 -0.91
C ILE A 46 -5.27 3.67 -0.67
N THR A 47 -5.93 2.69 -0.07
CA THR A 47 -5.34 1.37 0.21
C THR A 47 -4.99 0.65 -1.09
N TYR A 48 -5.86 0.72 -2.10
CA TYR A 48 -5.61 0.15 -3.41
C TYR A 48 -4.45 0.83 -4.14
N VAL A 49 -4.42 2.17 -4.16
CA VAL A 49 -3.35 2.94 -4.81
C VAL A 49 -2.00 2.72 -4.11
N SER A 50 -1.96 2.73 -2.78
CA SER A 50 -0.73 2.48 -2.02
C SER A 50 -0.21 1.05 -2.22
N GLY A 51 -1.09 0.05 -2.29
CA GLY A 51 -0.74 -1.32 -2.65
C GLY A 51 -0.19 -1.43 -4.08
N ALA A 52 -0.82 -0.76 -5.05
CA ALA A 52 -0.33 -0.73 -6.42
C ALA A 52 1.06 -0.06 -6.52
N LEU A 53 1.30 1.03 -5.81
CA LEU A 53 2.61 1.70 -5.77
C LEU A 53 3.69 0.80 -5.17
N PHE A 54 3.36 0.04 -4.12
CA PHE A 54 4.27 -0.91 -3.50
C PHE A 54 4.66 -2.02 -4.48
N ILE A 55 3.70 -2.67 -5.13
CA ILE A 55 3.95 -3.74 -6.12
C ILE A 55 4.78 -3.21 -7.30
N ASN A 56 4.42 -2.05 -7.85
CA ASN A 56 5.17 -1.44 -8.95
C ASN A 56 6.60 -1.07 -8.56
N SER A 57 6.83 -0.68 -7.30
CA SER A 57 8.19 -0.41 -6.79
C SER A 57 9.06 -1.67 -6.78
N PHE A 58 8.51 -2.83 -6.42
CA PHE A 58 9.25 -4.10 -6.57
C PHE A 58 9.49 -4.48 -8.02
N LEU A 59 8.49 -4.31 -8.89
CA LEU A 59 8.63 -4.60 -10.32
C LEU A 59 9.79 -3.80 -10.93
N LEU A 60 9.85 -2.49 -10.68
CA LEU A 60 10.95 -1.63 -11.14
C LEU A 60 12.30 -2.06 -10.57
N THR A 61 12.32 -2.57 -9.33
CA THR A 61 13.54 -3.10 -8.72
C THR A 61 14.02 -4.37 -9.41
N ALA A 62 13.10 -5.30 -9.69
CA ALA A 62 13.39 -6.53 -10.40
C ALA A 62 13.86 -6.26 -11.84
N ILE A 63 13.19 -5.36 -12.56
CA ILE A 63 13.60 -4.93 -13.90
C ILE A 63 15.01 -4.32 -13.85
N ARG A 64 15.28 -3.42 -12.90
CA ARG A 64 16.61 -2.83 -12.74
C ARG A 64 17.68 -3.90 -12.50
N GLN A 65 17.40 -4.88 -11.62
CA GLN A 65 18.34 -5.97 -11.36
C GLN A 65 18.59 -6.83 -12.61
N TYR A 66 17.54 -7.15 -13.36
CA TYR A 66 17.63 -7.89 -14.62
C TYR A 66 18.53 -7.17 -15.64
N PHE A 67 18.29 -5.88 -15.89
CA PHE A 67 19.15 -5.07 -16.77
C PHE A 67 20.59 -4.99 -16.26
N THR A 68 20.78 -4.88 -14.94
CA THR A 68 22.12 -4.83 -14.34
C THR A 68 22.88 -6.15 -14.50
N VAL A 69 22.19 -7.29 -14.62
CA VAL A 69 22.84 -8.60 -14.83
C VAL A 69 23.15 -8.85 -16.31
N ILE A 70 22.29 -8.37 -17.21
CA ILE A 70 22.45 -8.62 -18.66
C ILE A 70 23.42 -7.66 -19.33
N TYR A 71 23.38 -6.38 -18.95
CA TYR A 71 24.14 -5.32 -19.62
C TYR A 71 25.41 -4.92 -18.85
N ARG A 72 25.81 -5.72 -17.86
CA ARG A 72 27.05 -5.55 -17.10
C ARG A 72 27.94 -6.76 -17.31
#